data_AF-A0A9X1WGS4-F1
#
_entry.id   AF-A0A9X1WGS4-F1
#
_cell.length_a   1.000
_cell.length_b   1.000
_cell.length_c   1.000
_cell.angle_alpha   90.00
_cell.angle_beta   90.00
_cell.angle_gamma   90.00
#
_symmetry.space_group_name_H-M   'P 1'
#
loop_
_entity.id
_entity.type
_entity.pdbx_description
1 polymer ?
#
loop_
_entity_poly.entity_id
_entity_poly.type
_entity_poly.pdbx_seq_one_letter_code
_entity_poly.pdbx_strand_id
1 'polypeptide(L)' 'NILTPTDELTTQGDDLLIGGCKATDLIEQYGSPLFVLSEDTLRNNLRRVKNAFGSNWPKPVNVMFAIKSNTNFAV' A
#
# COMPACT_ATOMS: atom_id res chain seq x y z
N ASN A 1 10.76 8.36 -10.52
CA ASN A 1 10.39 7.11 -9.83
C ASN A 1 8.98 7.25 -9.29
N ILE A 2 8.09 6.32 -9.65
CA ILE A 2 6.68 6.30 -9.22
C ILE A 2 6.54 5.82 -7.76
N LEU A 3 7.60 5.23 -7.20
CA LEU A 3 7.64 4.73 -5.83
C LEU A 3 7.51 5.85 -4.81
N THR A 4 6.61 5.65 -3.87
CA THR A 4 6.49 6.53 -2.71
C THR A 4 7.42 6.06 -1.59
N PRO A 5 7.85 6.93 -0.66
CA PRO A 5 8.77 6.55 0.43
C PRO A 5 8.25 5.46 1.37
N THR A 6 6.99 5.05 1.25
CA THR A 6 6.34 4.05 2.10
C THR A 6 6.13 2.72 1.38
N ASP A 7 6.58 2.59 0.13
CA ASP A 7 6.49 1.34 -0.61
C ASP A 7 7.60 0.40 -0.11
N GLU A 8 7.21 -0.70 0.53
CA GLU A 8 8.13 -1.68 1.10
C GLU A 8 8.09 -2.99 0.29
N LEU A 9 8.82 -3.00 -0.82
CA LEU A 9 9.12 -4.20 -1.60
C LEU A 9 10.59 -4.56 -1.41
N THR A 10 10.86 -5.84 -1.22
CA THR A 10 12.23 -6.35 -1.04
C THR A 10 12.48 -7.55 -1.93
N THR A 11 13.73 -7.97 -2.04
CA THR A 11 14.11 -9.20 -2.76
C THR A 11 14.92 -10.11 -1.87
N GLN A 12 14.75 -11.42 -2.04
CA GLN A 12 15.58 -12.44 -1.40
C GLN A 12 16.05 -13.41 -2.49
N GLY A 13 17.28 -13.24 -2.97
CA GLY A 13 17.72 -13.90 -4.20
C GLY A 13 16.88 -13.42 -5.39
N ASP A 14 16.26 -14.36 -6.11
CA ASP A 14 15.40 -14.06 -7.26
C ASP A 14 13.92 -13.85 -6.87
N ASP A 15 13.55 -14.02 -5.60
CA ASP A 15 12.17 -13.86 -5.14
C ASP A 15 11.85 -12.39 -4.81
N LEU A 16 10.72 -11.90 -5.33
CA LEU A 16 10.08 -10.65 -4.89
C LEU A 16 9.30 -10.90 -3.60
N LEU A 17 9.54 -10.08 -2.57
CA LEU A 17 8.80 -10.09 -1.32
C LEU A 17 7.88 -8.88 -1.21
N ILE A 18 6.61 -9.14 -0.89
CA ILE A 18 5.57 -8.16 -0.64
C ILE A 18 5.15 -8.28 0.83
N GLY A 19 5.51 -7.31 1.67
CA GLY A 19 5.23 -7.38 3.12
C GLY A 19 5.87 -8.60 3.80
N GLY A 20 7.02 -9.07 3.30
CA GLY A 20 7.70 -10.28 3.79
C GLY A 20 7.24 -11.60 3.15
N CYS A 21 6.15 -11.61 2.38
CA CYS A 21 5.67 -12.80 1.67
C CYS A 21 6.27 -12.90 0.28
N LYS A 22 6.77 -14.06 -0.13
CA LYS A 22 7.24 -14.27 -1.51
C LYS A 22 6.06 -14.25 -2.47
N ALA A 23 6.22 -13.55 -3.60
CA ALA A 23 5.20 -13.50 -4.63
C ALA A 23 4.89 -14.88 -5.22
N THR A 24 5.90 -15.75 -5.32
CA THR A 24 5.79 -17.14 -5.79
C THR A 24 4.90 -17.98 -4.86
N ASP A 25 5.12 -17.92 -3.55
CA ASP A 25 4.30 -18.62 -2.54
C ASP A 25 2.82 -18.17 -2.62
N LEU A 26 2.58 -16.87 -2.80
CA LEU A 26 1.22 -16.33 -2.93
C LEU A 26 0.51 -16.86 -4.19
N ILE A 27 1.23 -16.98 -5.31
CA ILE A 27 0.67 -17.52 -6.55
C ILE A 27 0.41 -19.03 -6.44
N GLU A 28 1.30 -19.78 -5.79
CA GLU A 28 1.08 -21.21 -5.53
C GLU A 28 -0.16 -21.43 -4.66
N GLN A 29 -0.35 -20.60 -3.63
CA GLN A 29 -1.46 -20.72 -2.71
C GLN A 29 -2.81 -20.25 -3.28
N TYR A 30 -2.83 -19.13 -4.02
CA TYR A 30 -4.07 -18.44 -4.42
C TYR A 30 -4.34 -18.45 -5.93
N GLY A 31 -3.40 -18.91 -6.75
CA GLY A 31 -3.52 -18.96 -8.21
C GLY A 31 -3.29 -17.60 -8.90
N SER A 32 -3.21 -17.61 -10.23
CA SER A 32 -3.02 -16.40 -11.05
C SER A 32 -4.17 -16.19 -12.06
N PRO A 33 -4.56 -14.94 -12.40
CA PRO A 33 -3.98 -13.68 -11.95
C PRO A 33 -4.37 -13.31 -10.50
N LEU A 34 -3.42 -12.74 -9.75
CA LEU A 34 -3.60 -12.38 -8.34
C LEU A 34 -3.32 -10.90 -8.10
N PHE A 35 -4.25 -10.21 -7.44
CA PHE A 35 -4.01 -8.87 -6.89
C PHE A 35 -3.58 -9.00 -5.43
N VAL A 36 -2.44 -8.38 -5.09
CA VAL A 36 -1.90 -8.36 -3.72
C VAL A 36 -1.83 -6.91 -3.24
N LEU A 37 -2.33 -6.65 -2.04
CA LEU A 37 -2.32 -5.33 -1.41
C LEU A 37 -1.45 -5.37 -0.15
N SER A 38 -0.54 -4.41 -0.01
CA SER A 38 0.19 -4.19 1.25
C SER A 38 -0.62 -3.24 2.15
N GLU A 39 -1.11 -3.76 3.27
CA GLU A 39 -1.82 -2.97 4.28
C GLU A 39 -0.93 -1.86 4.86
N ASP A 40 0.33 -2.18 5.19
CA ASP A 40 1.27 -1.21 5.74
C ASP A 40 1.53 -0.06 4.77
N THR A 41 1.76 -0.38 3.49
CA THR A 41 1.93 0.65 2.45
C THR A 41 0.69 1.54 2.36
N LEU A 42 -0.51 0.96 2.34
CA LEU A 42 -1.77 1.71 2.29
C LEU A 42 -1.94 2.65 3.50
N ARG A 43 -1.73 2.13 4.71
CA ARG A 43 -1.89 2.89 5.96
C ARG A 43 -0.83 3.98 6.09
N ASN A 44 0.42 3.70 5.71
CA ASN A 44 1.51 4.66 5.75
C ASN A 44 1.33 5.77 4.72
N ASN A 45 0.82 5.45 3.52
CA ASN A 45 0.42 6.44 2.53
C ASN A 45 -0.64 7.40 3.08
N LEU A 46 -1.70 6.88 3.71
CA LEU A 46 -2.74 7.70 4.32
C LEU A 46 -2.18 8.62 5.43
N ARG A 47 -1.33 8.07 6.31
CA ARG A 47 -0.67 8.85 7.38
C ARG A 47 0.24 9.93 6.81
N ARG A 48 1.02 9.63 5.76
CA ARG A 48 1.89 10.60 5.09
C ARG A 48 1.09 11.78 4.55
N VAL A 49 0.00 11.51 3.83
CA VAL A 49 -0.89 12.56 3.31
C VAL A 49 -1.47 13.38 4.46
N LYS A 50 -2.08 12.73 5.45
CA LYS A 50 -2.69 13.42 6.59
C LYS A 50 -1.69 14.32 7.33
N ASN A 51 -0.47 13.83 7.58
CA ASN A 51 0.58 14.57 8.28
C ASN A 51 1.10 15.75 7.45
N ALA A 52 1.31 15.57 6.15
CA ALA A 52 1.79 16.64 5.27
C ALA A 52 0.83 17.84 5.25
N PHE A 53 -0.47 17.59 5.12
CA PHE A 53 -1.48 18.65 5.17
C PHE A 53 -1.69 19.18 6.59
N GLY A 54 -1.76 18.29 7.58
CA GLY A 54 -1.99 18.68 8.98
C GLY A 54 -0.86 19.53 9.58
N SER A 55 0.38 19.40 9.07
CA SER A 55 1.51 20.22 9.53
C SER A 55 1.52 21.63 8.94
N ASN A 56 0.74 21.88 7.88
CA ASN A 56 0.76 23.14 7.12
C ASN A 56 -0.60 23.86 7.09
N TRP A 57 -1.67 23.23 7.60
CA TRP A 57 -3.02 23.78 7.59
C TRP A 57 -3.52 24.04 9.02
N PRO A 58 -4.06 25.23 9.34
CA PRO A 58 -4.40 25.62 10.71
C PRO A 58 -5.67 24.97 11.27
N LYS A 59 -6.44 24.26 10.43
CA LYS A 59 -7.69 23.58 10.84
C LYS A 59 -7.54 22.06 10.75
N PRO A 60 -8.42 21.27 11.39
CA PRO A 60 -8.41 19.82 11.23
C PRO A 60 -8.48 19.39 9.76
N VAL A 61 -7.64 18.42 9.39
CA VAL A 61 -7.58 17.84 8.05
C VAL A 61 -8.26 16.47 8.03
N ASN A 62 -9.26 16.33 7.17
CA ASN A 62 -9.90 15.07 6.85
C ASN A 62 -9.46 14.60 5.47
N VAL A 63 -8.82 13.44 5.39
CA VAL A 63 -8.47 12.80 4.12
C VAL A 63 -9.62 11.88 3.74
N MET A 64 -10.24 12.13 2.58
CA MET A 64 -11.37 11.35 2.07
C MET A 64 -10.91 10.45 0.92
N PHE A 65 -11.02 9.14 1.10
CA PHE A 65 -10.63 8.18 0.07
C PHE A 65 -11.57 8.27 -1.15
N ALA A 66 -10.99 8.35 -2.35
CA ALA A 66 -11.76 8.39 -3.58
C ALA A 66 -12.11 6.96 -4.02
N ILE A 67 -13.32 6.50 -3.69
CA ILE A 67 -13.78 5.12 -3.90
C ILE A 67 -13.64 4.60 -5.34
N LYS A 68 -13.63 5.48 -6.34
CA LYS A 68 -13.34 5.12 -7.74
C LYS A 68 -11.95 4.50 -7.95
N SER A 69 -11.05 4.61 -6.97
CA SER A 69 -9.69 4.06 -7.02
C SER A 69 -9.66 2.57 -6.65
N ASN A 70 -10.52 2.15 -5.71
CA ASN A 70 -10.71 0.77 -5.30
C ASN A 70 -12.01 0.68 -4.48
N THR A 71 -12.93 -0.22 -4.84
CA THR A 71 -14.21 -0.41 -4.13
C THR A 71 -14.26 -1.72 -3.33
N ASN A 72 -13.14 -2.41 -3.19
CA ASN A 72 -13.06 -3.63 -2.38
C ASN A 72 -13.34 -3.29 -0.91
N PHE A 73 -14.24 -4.03 -0.26
CA PHE A 73 -14.66 -3.76 1.12
C PHE A 73 -13.59 -3.96 2.20
N ALA A 74 -12.54 -4.72 1.91
CA ALA A 74 -11.42 -4.91 2.84
C ALA A 74 -10.43 -3.74 2.82
N VAL A 75 -10.57 -2.82 1.86
CA VAL A 75 -9.74 -1.62 1.67
C VAL A 75 -10.44 -0.40 2.27
#